data_AF-A0A847XTH9-F1
#
_entry.id   AF-A0A847XTH9-F1
#
_cell.length_a   1.000
_cell.length_b   1.000
_cell.length_c   1.000
_cell.angle_alpha   90.00
_cell.angle_beta   90.00
_cell.angle_gamma   90.00
#
_symmetry.space_group_name_H-M   'P 1'
#
loop_
_entity.id
_entity.type
_entity.pdbx_description
1 polymer ?
#
loop_
_entity_poly.entity_id
_entity_poly.type
_entity_poly.pdbx_seq_one_letter_code
_entity_poly.pdbx_strand_id
1 'polypeptide(L)'
;MHKAKFRAITLLSDIIILVLSFLIVASFKPSGLKSYLSSHGIFFIFFVLIWMLVSLLNGKMHRGRIINFSTVFGKVLSSNLISLALVTLIMYIFRDYEYSRMVVLGTALVATFFELLL
;
A
#
# COMPACT_ATOMS: atom_id res chain seq x y z
N MET A 1 24.12 12.49 -1.89
CA MET A 1 23.01 13.08 -1.12
C MET A 1 21.66 13.15 -1.87
N HIS A 2 21.63 13.37 -3.19
CA HIS A 2 20.35 13.57 -3.92
C HIS A 2 19.44 12.33 -4.06
N LYS A 3 20.02 11.11 -4.10
CA LYS A 3 19.27 9.84 -4.22
C LYS A 3 18.51 9.45 -2.94
N ALA A 4 19.11 9.71 -1.77
CA ALA A 4 18.49 9.41 -0.47
C ALA A 4 17.26 10.30 -0.21
N LYS A 5 17.36 11.59 -0.54
CA LYS A 5 16.22 12.52 -0.45
C LYS A 5 15.04 12.09 -1.34
N PHE A 6 15.33 11.68 -2.58
CA PHE A 6 14.28 11.19 -3.49
C PHE A 6 13.58 9.94 -2.93
N ARG A 7 14.35 8.95 -2.46
CA ARG A 7 13.78 7.75 -1.83
C ARG A 7 12.89 8.09 -0.63
N ALA A 8 13.34 8.98 0.25
CA ALA A 8 12.57 9.41 1.42
C ALA A 8 11.24 10.08 1.03
N ILE A 9 11.24 10.94 0.01
CA ILE A 9 10.03 11.58 -0.48
C ILE A 9 9.05 10.56 -1.05
N THR A 10 9.51 9.64 -1.91
CA THR A 10 8.64 8.60 -2.49
C THR A 10 8.08 7.67 -1.41
N LEU A 11 8.87 7.31 -0.39
CA LEU A 11 8.40 6.52 0.76
C LEU A 11 7.30 7.26 1.52
N LEU A 12 7.50 8.53 1.83
CA LEU A 12 6.50 9.36 2.52
C LEU A 12 5.23 9.48 1.70
N SER A 13 5.34 9.72 0.39
CA SER A 13 4.19 9.75 -0.52
C SER A 13 3.43 8.43 -0.54
N ASP A 14 4.12 7.29 -0.66
CA ASP A 14 3.50 5.96 -0.61
C ASP A 14 2.74 5.74 0.72
N ILE A 15 3.35 6.08 1.87
CA ILE A 15 2.69 5.95 3.17
C ILE A 15 1.44 6.82 3.23
N ILE A 16 1.55 8.10 2.85
CA ILE A 16 0.42 9.05 2.92
C ILE A 16 -0.71 8.55 2.02
N ILE A 17 -0.40 8.14 0.79
CA ILE A 17 -1.39 7.59 -0.15
C ILE A 17 -2.04 6.34 0.43
N LEU A 18 -1.27 5.41 0.98
CA LEU A 18 -1.80 4.17 1.55
C LEU A 18 -2.72 4.43 2.75
N VAL A 19 -2.32 5.34 3.64
CA VAL A 19 -3.14 5.76 4.79
C VAL A 19 -4.43 6.41 4.34
N LEU A 20 -4.37 7.37 3.41
CA LEU A 20 -5.58 8.02 2.88
C LEU A 20 -6.49 7.02 2.18
N SER A 21 -5.92 6.10 1.40
CA SER A 21 -6.66 5.03 0.72
C SER A 21 -7.38 4.12 1.71
N PHE A 22 -6.70 3.75 2.81
CA PHE A 22 -7.30 2.97 3.87
C PHE A 22 -8.45 3.72 4.56
N LEU A 23 -8.26 5.00 4.90
CA LEU A 23 -9.29 5.82 5.53
C LEU A 23 -10.52 5.97 4.63
N ILE A 24 -10.31 6.23 3.33
CA ILE A 24 -11.38 6.30 2.33
C ILE A 24 -12.17 4.99 2.35
N VAL A 25 -11.50 3.84 2.19
CA VAL A 25 -12.18 2.55 2.06
C VAL A 25 -12.83 2.11 3.37
N ALA A 26 -12.17 2.32 4.50
CA ALA A 26 -12.70 2.02 5.82
C ALA A 26 -13.89 2.92 6.19
N SER A 27 -13.99 4.14 5.65
CA SER A 27 -15.15 5.02 5.88
C SER A 27 -16.46 4.46 5.30
N PHE A 28 -16.39 3.61 4.27
CA PHE A 28 -17.55 2.94 3.70
C PHE A 28 -18.03 1.74 4.54
N LYS A 29 -17.35 1.41 5.66
CA LYS A 29 -17.81 0.33 6.54
C LYS A 29 -18.99 0.77 7.41
N PRO A 30 -20.07 -0.04 7.49
CA PRO A 30 -21.23 0.27 8.34
C PRO A 30 -20.89 0.43 9.83
N SER A 31 -19.86 -0.28 10.32
CA SER A 31 -19.37 -0.20 11.71
C SER A 31 -18.76 1.16 12.06
N GLY A 32 -18.52 2.02 11.07
CA GLY A 32 -17.86 3.31 11.23
C GLY A 32 -16.33 3.21 11.33
N LEU A 33 -15.67 4.29 10.92
CA LEU A 33 -14.21 4.38 10.82
C LEU A 33 -13.49 4.15 12.16
N LYS A 34 -13.96 4.79 13.24
CA LYS A 34 -13.34 4.69 14.58
C LYS A 34 -13.36 3.26 15.13
N SER A 35 -14.50 2.58 15.00
CA SER A 35 -14.66 1.20 15.48
C SER A 35 -13.73 0.25 14.71
N TYR A 36 -13.64 0.42 13.38
CA TYR A 36 -12.78 -0.40 12.54
C TYR A 36 -11.28 -0.18 12.83
N LEU A 37 -10.86 1.08 13.00
CA LEU A 37 -9.48 1.43 13.38
C LEU A 37 -9.07 0.83 14.74
N SER A 38 -9.95 0.93 15.74
CA SER A 38 -9.64 0.43 17.08
C SER A 38 -9.48 -1.09 17.13
N SER A 39 -10.24 -1.82 16.30
CA SER A 39 -10.20 -3.28 16.25
C SER A 39 -9.12 -3.82 15.32
N HIS A 40 -8.85 -3.15 14.20
CA HIS A 40 -8.01 -3.69 13.11
C HIS A 40 -6.74 -2.87 12.82
N GLY A 41 -6.39 -1.91 13.69
CA GLY A 41 -5.22 -1.04 13.50
C GLY A 41 -3.89 -1.81 13.40
N ILE A 42 -3.74 -2.91 14.15
CA ILE A 42 -2.52 -3.73 14.11
C ILE A 42 -2.30 -4.35 12.72
N PHE A 43 -3.36 -4.83 12.07
CA PHE A 43 -3.28 -5.39 10.73
C PHE A 43 -2.90 -4.32 9.70
N PHE A 44 -3.44 -3.10 9.86
CA PHE A 44 -3.05 -1.99 8.99
C PHE A 44 -1.57 -1.65 9.11
N ILE A 45 -0.99 -1.72 10.32
CA ILE A 45 0.47 -1.55 10.51
C ILE A 45 1.25 -2.61 9.73
N PHE A 46 0.85 -3.88 9.81
CA PHE A 46 1.48 -4.95 9.01
C PHE A 46 1.34 -4.70 7.50
N PHE A 47 0.18 -4.22 7.07
CA PHE A 47 -0.04 -3.86 5.67
C PHE A 47 0.92 -2.77 5.20
N VAL A 48 1.07 -1.68 5.97
CA VAL A 48 2.04 -0.62 5.68
C VAL A 48 3.47 -1.16 5.65
N LEU A 49 3.86 -2.01 6.61
CA LEU A 49 5.21 -2.59 6.64
C LEU A 49 5.51 -3.43 5.40
N ILE A 50 4.58 -4.30 4.99
CA ILE A 50 4.75 -5.12 3.79
C ILE A 50 4.82 -4.22 2.55
N TRP A 51 3.93 -3.25 2.43
CA TRP A 51 3.91 -2.31 1.31
C TRP A 51 5.25 -1.60 1.14
N MET A 52 5.80 -1.11 2.25
CA MET A 52 7.07 -0.40 2.29
C MET A 52 8.26 -1.29 1.94
N LEU A 53 8.31 -2.50 2.50
CA LEU A 53 9.37 -3.47 2.22
C LEU A 53 9.39 -3.84 0.73
N VAL A 54 8.22 -4.13 0.15
CA VAL A 54 8.11 -4.49 -1.26
C VAL A 54 8.45 -3.29 -2.17
N SER A 55 7.98 -2.08 -1.86
CA SER A 55 8.32 -0.85 -2.59
C SER A 55 9.83 -0.59 -2.63
N LEU A 56 10.53 -0.85 -1.51
CA LEU A 56 11.98 -0.74 -1.41
C LEU A 56 12.70 -1.82 -2.23
N LEU A 57 12.32 -3.09 -2.05
CA LEU A 57 12.97 -4.25 -2.65
C LEU A 57 12.74 -4.33 -4.17
N ASN A 58 11.52 -4.07 -4.63
CA ASN A 58 11.18 -4.10 -6.06
C ASN A 58 11.79 -2.91 -6.83
N GLY A 59 12.37 -1.95 -6.10
CA GLY A 59 13.13 -0.85 -6.68
C GLY A 59 12.26 0.24 -7.30
N LYS A 60 11.00 0.36 -6.86
CA LYS A 60 10.09 1.48 -7.18
C LYS A 60 10.77 2.84 -6.93
N MET A 61 11.70 2.89 -5.97
CA MET A 61 12.37 4.11 -5.48
C MET A 61 13.75 4.36 -6.09
N HIS A 62 14.13 3.63 -7.14
CA HIS A 62 15.41 3.81 -7.83
C HIS A 62 15.29 4.76 -9.02
N ARG A 63 15.64 6.03 -8.80
CA ARG A 63 15.63 7.13 -9.78
C ARG A 63 16.45 6.87 -11.07
N GLY A 64 17.38 5.92 -11.06
CA GLY A 64 18.30 5.66 -12.18
C GLY A 64 17.79 4.72 -13.28
N ARG A 65 16.57 4.15 -13.15
CA ARG A 65 15.97 3.25 -14.14
C ARG A 65 14.64 3.78 -14.72
N ILE A 66 14.27 5.02 -14.39
CA ILE A 66 13.06 5.64 -14.94
C ILE A 66 13.44 6.26 -16.27
N ILE A 67 13.31 5.47 -17.33
CA ILE A 67 13.61 5.92 -18.70
C ILE A 67 12.33 6.51 -19.30
N ASN A 68 11.17 5.85 -19.06
CA ASN A 68 9.85 6.21 -19.61
C ASN A 68 8.71 5.96 -18.59
N PHE A 69 7.54 6.56 -18.84
CA PHE A 69 6.30 6.35 -18.04
C PHE A 69 5.92 4.87 -17.89
N SER A 70 6.08 4.05 -18.93
CA SER A 70 5.80 2.61 -18.89
C SER A 70 6.65 1.88 -17.83
N THR A 71 7.89 2.31 -17.63
CA THR A 71 8.77 1.72 -16.61
C THR A 71 8.33 2.07 -15.20
N VAL A 72 7.83 3.30 -14.98
CA VAL A 72 7.24 3.72 -13.69
C VAL A 72 5.97 2.92 -13.43
N PHE A 73 5.06 2.88 -14.41
CA PHE A 73 3.81 2.13 -14.33
C PHE A 73 4.05 0.66 -13.96
N GLY A 74 4.94 -0.02 -14.68
CA GLY A 74 5.26 -1.42 -14.41
C GLY A 74 5.87 -1.64 -13.02
N LYS A 75 6.67 -0.70 -12.51
CA LYS A 75 7.27 -0.78 -11.18
C LYS A 75 6.26 -0.54 -10.06
N VAL A 76 5.38 0.45 -10.20
CA VAL A 76 4.28 0.73 -9.26
C VAL A 76 3.35 -0.48 -9.21
N LEU A 77 2.85 -0.93 -10.37
CA LEU A 77 1.89 -2.02 -10.45
C LEU A 77 2.45 -3.33 -9.91
N SER A 78 3.67 -3.72 -10.32
CA SER A 78 4.30 -4.95 -9.80
C SER A 78 4.55 -4.88 -8.30
N SER A 79 4.98 -3.73 -7.77
CA SER A 79 5.19 -3.54 -6.34
C SER A 79 3.89 -3.74 -5.56
N ASN A 80 2.83 -3.06 -5.99
CA ASN A 80 1.56 -3.07 -5.28
C ASN A 80 0.87 -4.43 -5.38
N LEU A 81 0.98 -5.11 -6.52
CA LEU A 81 0.47 -6.47 -6.67
C LEU A 81 1.22 -7.47 -5.79
N ILE A 82 2.55 -7.38 -5.68
CA ILE A 82 3.33 -8.23 -4.77
C ILE A 82 2.93 -7.96 -3.32
N SER A 83 2.83 -6.70 -2.91
CA SER A 83 2.37 -6.32 -1.57
C SER A 83 0.99 -6.88 -1.27
N LEU A 84 0.05 -6.71 -2.20
CA LEU A 84 -1.31 -7.21 -2.08
C LEU A 84 -1.35 -8.74 -1.97
N ALA A 85 -0.57 -9.44 -2.79
CA ALA A 85 -0.47 -10.89 -2.75
C ALA A 85 0.05 -11.39 -1.40
N LEU A 86 1.11 -10.76 -0.86
CA LEU A 86 1.67 -11.11 0.44
C LEU A 86 0.70 -10.86 1.59
N VAL A 87 0.06 -9.69 1.62
CA VAL A 87 -0.93 -9.34 2.64
C VAL A 87 -2.12 -10.30 2.59
N THR A 88 -2.62 -10.58 1.39
CA THR A 88 -3.72 -11.53 1.18
C THR A 88 -3.33 -12.94 1.63
N LEU A 89 -2.11 -13.40 1.28
CA LEU A 89 -1.60 -14.69 1.72
C LEU A 89 -1.53 -14.79 3.25
N ILE A 90 -1.01 -13.76 3.91
CA ILE A 90 -0.94 -13.66 5.37
C ILE A 90 -2.35 -13.75 5.98
N MET A 91 -3.32 -13.00 5.45
CA MET A 91 -4.72 -13.09 5.91
C MET A 91 -5.25 -14.52 5.87
N TYR A 92 -4.99 -15.23 4.77
CA TYR A 92 -5.46 -16.62 4.62
C TYR A 92 -4.73 -17.60 5.54
N ILE A 93 -3.43 -17.41 5.78
CA ILE A 93 -2.64 -18.25 6.70
C ILE A 93 -3.16 -18.12 8.13
N PHE A 94 -3.37 -16.89 8.60
CA PHE A 94 -3.83 -16.64 9.98
C PHE A 94 -5.33 -16.89 10.16
N ARG A 95 -6.07 -17.16 9.08
CA ARG A 95 -7.52 -17.41 9.06
C ARG A 95 -8.29 -16.32 9.81
N ASP A 96 -7.80 -15.10 9.73
CA ASP A 96 -8.40 -13.96 10.42
C ASP A 96 -9.59 -13.46 9.60
N TYR A 97 -10.76 -14.07 9.85
CA TYR A 97 -12.00 -13.79 9.12
C TYR A 97 -12.63 -12.44 9.52
N GLU A 98 -12.14 -11.81 10.58
CA GLU A 98 -12.65 -10.52 11.05
C GLU A 98 -12.19 -9.37 10.13
N TYR A 99 -11.00 -9.50 9.55
CA TYR A 99 -10.49 -8.46 8.66
C TYR A 99 -11.19 -8.48 7.30
N SER A 100 -11.74 -7.33 6.95
CA SER A 100 -12.51 -7.19 5.71
C SER A 100 -11.63 -7.27 4.47
N ARG A 101 -11.80 -8.32 3.67
CA ARG A 101 -11.17 -8.48 2.35
C ARG A 101 -11.42 -7.28 1.44
N MET A 102 -12.62 -6.71 1.51
CA MET A 102 -12.97 -5.47 0.79
C MET A 102 -12.08 -4.30 1.19
N VAL A 103 -11.68 -4.20 2.47
CA VAL A 103 -10.83 -3.11 2.94
C VAL A 103 -9.41 -3.29 2.44
N VAL A 104 -8.85 -4.51 2.46
CA VAL A 104 -7.52 -4.77 1.88
C VAL A 104 -7.50 -4.50 0.37
N LEU A 105 -8.40 -5.14 -0.38
CA LEU A 105 -8.45 -5.02 -1.83
C LEU A 105 -8.76 -3.58 -2.27
N GLY A 106 -9.74 -2.95 -1.62
CA GLY A 106 -10.10 -1.56 -1.89
C GLY A 106 -8.94 -0.60 -1.59
N THR A 107 -8.27 -0.77 -0.45
CA THR A 107 -7.12 0.08 -0.08
C THR A 107 -6.00 -0.06 -1.10
N ALA A 108 -5.66 -1.29 -1.49
CA ALA A 108 -4.62 -1.53 -2.50
C ALA A 108 -4.99 -0.93 -3.86
N LEU A 109 -6.25 -1.05 -4.27
CA LEU A 109 -6.75 -0.50 -5.53
C LEU A 109 -6.70 1.02 -5.54
N VAL A 110 -7.25 1.67 -4.50
CA VAL A 110 -7.27 3.14 -4.38
C VAL A 110 -5.84 3.68 -4.26
N ALA A 111 -4.97 3.03 -3.49
CA ALA A 111 -3.58 3.43 -3.36
C ALA A 111 -2.84 3.32 -4.69
N THR A 112 -3.00 2.20 -5.40
CA THR A 112 -2.39 2.01 -6.73
C THR A 112 -2.88 3.06 -7.71
N PHE A 113 -4.17 3.37 -7.71
CA PHE A 113 -4.72 4.41 -8.56
C PHE A 113 -4.06 5.78 -8.30
N PHE A 114 -3.97 6.22 -7.04
CA PHE A 114 -3.34 7.48 -6.70
C PHE A 114 -1.83 7.49 -6.96
N GLU A 115 -1.13 6.40 -6.70
CA GLU A 115 0.31 6.29 -6.98
C GLU A 115 0.62 6.34 -8.48
N LEU A 116 -0.28 5.87 -9.35
CA LEU A 116 -0.12 5.94 -10.81
C LEU A 116 -0.37 7.34 -11.37
N LEU A 117 -1.08 8.20 -10.64
CA LEU A 117 -1.33 9.59 -11.02
C LEU A 117 -0.19 10.54 -10.64
N LEU A 118 0.76 10.09 -9.81
CA LEU A 118 1.85 10.88 -9.25
C LEU A 118 3.16 10.67 -10.03
#